data_AF-A0A9W8THH0-F1
#
_entry.id   AF-A0A9W8THH0-F1
#
_cell.length_a   1.000
_cell.length_b   1.000
_cell.length_c   1.000
_cell.angle_alpha   90.00
_cell.angle_beta   90.00
_cell.angle_gamma   90.00
#
_symmetry.space_group_name_H-M   'P 1'
#
loop_
_entity.id
_entity.type
_entity.pdbx_description
1 polymer ?
#
loop_
_entity_poly.entity_id
_entity_poly.type
_entity_poly.pdbx_seq_one_letter_code
_entity_poly.pdbx_strand_id
1 'polypeptide(L)'
;MLITGIDKAANSVCKEHCGYILAHINVFQPINWIFVKTARAFPVDYVLMALLILLFFSSSITGIATIGIRFLWLRIFQIRKGRTAPQALLMATVMLALITLAINYAIAMLVAPQYATYGTQTFCDLPPHHADELPDCSKNPEAVKPCSEWVNSHSTATRVCTPTMMSTFLNRITLTWPVFGAIDFWAQFAFLGVFLIVFVTALFRTPKLNVNELDEDAEADEEEGLLASTGRRFGATWQDITGRPKRDTYGSANTASGSGSN
;
A
#
# COMPACT_ATOMS: atom_id res chain seq x y z
N MET A 1 7.50 -11.67 8.35
CA MET A 1 6.09 -12.01 8.62
C MET A 1 5.95 -13.10 9.69
N LEU A 2 6.16 -14.40 9.40
CA LEU A 2 5.97 -15.45 10.44
C LEU A 2 6.98 -15.38 11.59
N ILE A 3 8.28 -15.38 11.26
CA ILE A 3 9.37 -15.34 12.25
C ILE A 3 9.30 -14.06 13.09
N THR A 4 8.99 -12.93 12.45
CA THR A 4 8.84 -11.63 13.09
C THR A 4 7.60 -11.55 13.98
N GLY A 5 6.51 -12.21 13.60
CA GLY A 5 5.30 -12.30 14.41
C GLY A 5 5.52 -13.18 15.64
N ILE A 6 6.20 -14.32 15.50
CA ILE A 6 6.52 -15.23 16.61
C ILE A 6 7.47 -14.54 17.60
N ASP A 7 8.49 -13.82 17.11
CA ASP A 7 9.39 -13.02 17.95
C ASP A 7 8.62 -11.91 18.70
N LYS A 8 7.71 -11.20 18.02
CA LYS A 8 6.82 -10.22 18.67
C LYS A 8 5.91 -10.82 19.72
N ALA A 9 5.35 -12.01 19.48
CA ALA A 9 4.48 -12.69 20.43
C ALA A 9 5.25 -13.21 21.66
N ALA A 10 6.49 -13.66 21.48
CA ALA A 10 7.31 -14.25 22.54
C ALA A 10 8.10 -13.21 23.36
N ASN A 11 8.62 -12.16 22.72
CA ASN A 11 9.58 -11.22 23.31
C ASN A 11 9.08 -9.78 23.45
N SER A 12 7.81 -9.49 23.17
CA SER A 12 7.26 -8.15 23.46
C SER A 12 7.14 -7.93 24.97
N VAL A 13 7.78 -6.87 25.46
CA VAL A 13 7.82 -6.49 26.90
C VAL A 13 6.41 -6.22 27.46
N CYS A 14 5.49 -5.76 26.62
CA CYS A 14 4.16 -5.30 27.03
C CYS A 14 2.98 -6.04 26.34
N LYS A 15 3.25 -7.08 25.52
CA LYS A 15 2.25 -7.97 24.89
C LYS A 15 0.99 -7.22 24.40
N GLU A 16 -0.19 -7.58 24.90
CA GLU A 16 -1.48 -7.00 24.50
C GLU A 16 -1.68 -5.56 24.98
N HIS A 17 -1.07 -5.15 26.09
CA HIS A 17 -1.29 -3.83 26.69
C HIS A 17 -0.65 -2.68 25.90
N CYS A 18 0.36 -2.96 25.07
CA CYS A 18 0.99 -1.97 24.19
C CYS A 18 0.87 -2.34 22.71
N GLY A 19 -0.09 -3.19 22.33
CA GLY A 19 -0.33 -3.53 20.92
C GLY A 19 0.84 -4.25 20.23
N TYR A 20 1.59 -5.09 20.97
CA TYR A 20 2.73 -5.87 20.46
C TYR A 20 3.84 -5.03 19.80
N ILE A 21 4.10 -3.85 20.37
CA ILE A 21 5.29 -3.06 20.01
C ILE A 21 6.53 -3.80 20.53
N LEU A 22 7.46 -4.02 19.62
CA LEU A 22 8.73 -4.66 19.93
C LEU A 22 9.71 -3.56 20.30
N ALA A 23 10.23 -3.59 21.52
CA ALA A 23 11.30 -2.68 21.95
C ALA A 23 12.69 -3.24 21.64
N HIS A 24 12.80 -4.56 21.44
CA HIS A 24 14.04 -5.27 21.16
C HIS A 24 13.79 -6.43 20.18
N ILE A 25 14.39 -6.34 19.00
CA ILE A 25 14.45 -7.44 18.03
C ILE A 25 15.56 -8.39 18.47
N ASN A 26 15.20 -9.55 19.03
CA ASN A 26 16.15 -10.54 19.53
C ASN A 26 16.38 -11.70 18.55
N VAL A 27 15.53 -11.83 17.52
CA VAL A 27 15.58 -12.93 16.55
C VAL A 27 16.01 -12.43 15.17
N PHE A 28 16.89 -13.22 14.51
CA PHE A 28 17.39 -12.93 13.17
C PHE A 28 16.25 -12.88 12.14
N GLN A 29 16.07 -11.72 11.50
CA GLN A 29 15.07 -11.52 10.46
C GLN A 29 15.76 -11.52 9.08
N PRO A 30 15.63 -12.58 8.27
CA PRO A 30 16.39 -12.74 7.03
C PRO A 30 16.08 -11.65 6.00
N ILE A 31 14.81 -11.25 5.89
CA ILE A 31 14.39 -10.18 4.96
C ILE A 31 15.00 -8.84 5.37
N ASN A 32 14.93 -8.48 6.65
CA ASN A 32 15.57 -7.27 7.16
C ASN A 32 17.08 -7.26 6.89
N TRP A 33 17.76 -8.40 7.10
CA TRP A 33 19.18 -8.54 6.79
C TRP A 33 19.48 -8.33 5.30
N ILE A 34 18.65 -8.91 4.41
CA ILE A 34 18.77 -8.70 2.96
C ILE A 34 18.63 -7.22 2.61
N PHE A 35 17.63 -6.52 3.14
CA PHE A 35 17.44 -5.10 2.89
C PHE A 35 18.61 -4.26 3.40
N VAL A 36 19.07 -4.48 4.63
CA VAL A 36 20.22 -3.74 5.19
C VAL A 36 21.51 -4.01 4.41
N LYS A 37 21.72 -5.24 3.93
CA LYS A 37 22.88 -5.59 3.11
C LYS A 37 22.80 -4.98 1.71
N THR A 38 21.62 -5.03 1.10
CA THR A 38 21.35 -4.49 -0.24
C THR A 38 21.41 -2.97 -0.24
N ALA A 39 21.06 -2.32 0.87
CA ALA A 39 21.13 -0.86 1.02
C ALA A 39 22.56 -0.29 1.01
N ARG A 40 23.59 -1.15 1.10
CA ARG A 40 24.98 -0.74 0.85
C ARG A 40 25.30 -0.60 -0.64
N ALA A 41 24.47 -1.18 -1.51
CA ALA A 41 24.60 -1.13 -2.96
C ALA A 41 23.42 -0.31 -3.54
N PHE A 42 23.57 1.01 -3.52
CA PHE A 42 22.61 1.92 -4.15
C PHE A 42 22.56 1.63 -5.67
N PRO A 43 21.38 1.54 -6.34
CA PRO A 43 20.00 1.77 -5.88
C PRO A 43 19.15 0.47 -5.72
N VAL A 44 19.80 -0.67 -5.48
CA VAL A 44 19.15 -1.99 -5.53
C VAL A 44 18.08 -2.13 -4.45
N ASP A 45 18.28 -1.51 -3.29
CA ASP A 45 17.34 -1.52 -2.17
C ASP A 45 16.02 -0.82 -2.49
N TYR A 46 16.05 0.31 -3.21
CA TYR A 46 14.84 0.99 -3.66
C TYR A 46 14.05 0.16 -4.66
N VAL A 47 14.72 -0.50 -5.61
CA VAL A 47 14.06 -1.38 -6.57
C VAL A 47 13.40 -2.56 -5.85
N LEU A 48 14.11 -3.18 -4.91
CA LEU A 48 13.58 -4.32 -4.14
C LEU A 48 12.39 -3.90 -3.26
N MET A 49 12.48 -2.73 -2.60
CA MET A 49 11.38 -2.18 -1.82
C MET A 49 10.17 -1.84 -2.69
N ALA A 50 10.39 -1.24 -3.87
CA ALA A 50 9.34 -0.93 -4.82
C ALA A 50 8.65 -2.20 -5.33
N LEU A 51 9.41 -3.23 -5.70
CA LEU A 51 8.85 -4.53 -6.11
C LEU A 51 8.04 -5.18 -5.00
N LEU A 52 8.49 -5.11 -3.75
CA LEU A 52 7.77 -5.66 -2.61
C LEU A 52 6.45 -4.91 -2.36
N ILE A 53 6.46 -3.58 -2.40
CA ILE A 53 5.25 -2.76 -2.26
C ILE A 53 4.27 -3.03 -3.41
N LEU A 54 4.77 -3.08 -4.65
CA LEU A 54 3.94 -3.40 -5.83
C LEU A 54 3.34 -4.79 -5.74
N LEU A 55 4.08 -5.79 -5.23
CA LEU A 55 3.58 -7.14 -5.03
C LEU A 55 2.43 -7.14 -4.00
N PHE A 56 2.61 -6.50 -2.85
CA PHE A 56 1.54 -6.41 -1.84
C PHE A 56 0.33 -5.65 -2.37
N PHE A 57 0.54 -4.49 -2.98
CA PHE A 57 -0.54 -3.65 -3.50
C PHE A 57 -1.32 -4.35 -4.63
N SER A 58 -0.62 -4.92 -5.62
CA SER A 58 -1.26 -5.67 -6.71
C SER A 58 -2.00 -6.89 -6.19
N SER A 59 -1.42 -7.66 -5.27
CA SER A 59 -2.09 -8.81 -4.67
C SER A 59 -3.37 -8.43 -3.93
N SER A 60 -3.37 -7.29 -3.20
CA SER A 60 -4.56 -6.79 -2.51
C SER A 60 -5.64 -6.33 -3.50
N ILE A 61 -5.27 -5.64 -4.58
CA ILE A 61 -6.22 -5.23 -5.63
C ILE A 61 -6.85 -6.46 -6.30
N THR A 62 -6.04 -7.43 -6.69
CA THR A 62 -6.54 -8.67 -7.29
C THR A 62 -7.43 -9.44 -6.31
N GLY A 63 -7.10 -9.44 -5.01
CA GLY A 63 -7.95 -10.01 -3.96
C GLY A 63 -9.32 -9.35 -3.87
N ILE A 64 -9.38 -8.02 -3.85
CA ILE A 64 -10.66 -7.29 -3.84
C ILE A 64 -11.44 -7.54 -5.15
N ALA A 65 -10.76 -7.51 -6.29
CA ALA A 65 -11.40 -7.70 -7.60
C ALA A 65 -12.02 -9.10 -7.74
N THR A 66 -11.34 -10.15 -7.25
CA THR A 66 -11.81 -11.53 -7.35
C THR A 66 -12.88 -11.90 -6.32
N ILE A 67 -12.79 -11.39 -5.09
CA ILE A 67 -13.73 -11.72 -4.01
C ILE A 67 -14.98 -10.81 -4.05
N GLY A 68 -14.80 -9.55 -4.46
CA GLY A 68 -15.78 -8.48 -4.38
C GLY A 68 -15.96 -7.91 -2.96
N ILE A 69 -16.76 -6.85 -2.82
CA ILE A 69 -17.06 -6.25 -1.51
C ILE A 69 -18.21 -7.04 -0.87
N ARG A 70 -17.87 -7.91 0.09
CA ARG A 70 -18.83 -8.68 0.90
C ARG A 70 -18.83 -8.15 2.33
N PHE A 71 -20.00 -8.01 2.92
CA PHE A 71 -20.13 -7.72 4.35
C PHE A 71 -20.53 -8.99 5.07
N LEU A 72 -19.62 -9.51 5.89
CA LEU A 72 -19.70 -10.79 6.60
C LEU A 72 -19.93 -11.98 5.63
N TRP A 73 -21.10 -12.13 5.04
CA TRP A 73 -21.48 -13.23 4.13
C TRP A 73 -22.33 -12.77 2.93
N LEU A 74 -22.78 -11.51 2.89
CA LEU A 74 -23.62 -10.96 1.82
C LEU A 74 -22.75 -10.22 0.80
N ARG A 75 -22.91 -10.53 -0.50
CA ARG A 75 -22.31 -9.74 -1.58
C ARG A 75 -23.08 -8.42 -1.67
N ILE A 76 -22.47 -7.31 -1.26
CA ILE A 76 -23.12 -5.99 -1.35
C ILE A 76 -22.87 -5.38 -2.72
N PHE A 77 -21.61 -5.34 -3.18
CA PHE A 77 -21.25 -4.76 -4.47
C PHE A 77 -20.18 -5.61 -5.16
N GLN A 78 -20.42 -5.94 -6.43
CA GLN A 78 -19.39 -6.49 -7.31
C GLN A 78 -18.69 -5.35 -8.05
N ILE A 79 -17.36 -5.38 -8.04
CA ILE A 79 -16.55 -4.43 -8.78
C ILE A 79 -16.48 -4.94 -10.21
N ARG A 80 -17.33 -4.41 -11.09
CA ARG A 80 -17.35 -4.74 -12.52
C ARG A 80 -16.82 -3.56 -13.32
N LYS A 81 -15.95 -3.83 -14.29
CA LYS A 81 -15.34 -2.79 -15.14
C LYS A 81 -16.47 -2.03 -15.86
N GLY A 82 -16.47 -0.70 -15.77
CA GLY A 82 -17.49 0.15 -16.40
C GLY A 82 -18.87 0.16 -15.73
N ARG A 83 -19.15 -0.71 -14.74
CA ARG A 83 -20.49 -0.87 -14.12
C ARG A 83 -20.51 -0.78 -12.59
N THR A 84 -19.46 -0.23 -11.98
CA THR A 84 -19.46 0.03 -10.54
C THR A 84 -20.34 1.22 -10.18
N ALA A 85 -21.34 1.01 -9.33
CA ALA A 85 -22.11 2.12 -8.76
C ALA A 85 -21.17 3.13 -8.06
N PRO A 86 -21.44 4.45 -8.12
CA PRO A 86 -20.57 5.47 -7.53
C PRO A 86 -20.40 5.30 -6.01
N GLN A 87 -21.41 4.76 -5.32
CA GLN A 87 -21.32 4.38 -3.90
C GLN A 87 -20.33 3.23 -3.66
N ALA A 88 -20.30 2.23 -4.56
CA ALA A 88 -19.34 1.13 -4.49
C ALA A 88 -17.91 1.63 -4.76
N LEU A 89 -17.75 2.62 -5.64
CA LEU A 89 -16.47 3.25 -5.91
C LEU A 89 -15.94 4.01 -4.66
N LEU A 90 -16.80 4.73 -3.95
CA LEU A 90 -16.43 5.38 -2.67
C LEU A 90 -16.05 4.35 -1.59
N MET A 91 -16.77 3.24 -1.48
CA MET A 91 -16.39 2.19 -0.53
C MET A 91 -15.07 1.51 -0.92
N ALA A 92 -14.83 1.29 -2.21
CA ALA A 92 -13.59 0.73 -2.71
C ALA A 92 -12.39 1.64 -2.42
N THR A 93 -12.52 2.97 -2.57
CA THR A 93 -11.44 3.91 -2.24
C THR A 93 -11.13 3.91 -0.75
N VAL A 94 -12.14 3.85 0.13
CA VAL A 94 -11.94 3.71 1.58
C VAL A 94 -11.23 2.40 1.91
N MET A 95 -11.63 1.28 1.29
CA MET A 95 -10.95 -0.01 1.49
C MET A 95 -9.50 0.02 1.00
N LEU A 96 -9.22 0.62 -0.16
CA LEU A 96 -7.86 0.78 -0.66
C LEU A 96 -7.01 1.66 0.25
N ALA A 97 -7.59 2.71 0.84
CA ALA A 97 -6.91 3.53 1.83
C ALA A 97 -6.56 2.74 3.10
N LEU A 98 -7.49 1.93 3.61
CA LEU A 98 -7.25 1.05 4.76
C LEU A 98 -6.20 -0.02 4.46
N ILE A 99 -6.21 -0.60 3.26
CA ILE A 99 -5.19 -1.55 2.80
C ILE A 99 -3.83 -0.87 2.71
N THR A 100 -3.78 0.37 2.22
CA THR A 100 -2.52 1.13 2.16
C THR A 100 -1.97 1.35 3.57
N LEU A 101 -2.82 1.69 4.54
CA LEU A 101 -2.41 1.78 5.94
C LEU A 101 -1.88 0.44 6.47
N ALA A 102 -2.59 -0.66 6.21
CA ALA A 102 -2.19 -2.01 6.63
C ALA A 102 -0.85 -2.44 6.01
N ILE A 103 -0.60 -2.14 4.73
CA ILE A 103 0.68 -2.42 4.06
C ILE A 103 1.81 -1.61 4.69
N ASN A 104 1.59 -0.32 4.98
CA ASN A 104 2.59 0.51 5.67
C ASN A 104 2.93 -0.06 7.05
N TYR A 105 1.92 -0.49 7.82
CA TYR A 105 2.14 -1.18 9.08
C TYR A 105 2.93 -2.49 8.88
N ALA A 106 2.51 -3.34 7.94
CA ALA A 106 3.15 -4.63 7.67
C ALA A 106 4.63 -4.45 7.30
N ILE A 107 4.96 -3.49 6.45
CA ILE A 107 6.35 -3.21 6.05
C ILE A 107 7.17 -2.73 7.25
N ALA A 108 6.69 -1.69 7.93
CA ALA A 108 7.43 -1.02 8.99
C ALA A 108 7.54 -1.86 10.27
N MET A 109 6.59 -2.75 10.54
CA MET A 109 6.51 -3.48 11.81
C MET A 109 6.81 -4.99 11.69
N LEU A 110 6.77 -5.58 10.48
CA LEU A 110 6.90 -7.04 10.30
C LEU A 110 7.82 -7.48 9.14
N VAL A 111 8.01 -6.68 8.07
CA VAL A 111 8.92 -7.07 6.98
C VAL A 111 10.36 -6.72 7.33
N ALA A 112 10.60 -5.45 7.62
CA ALA A 112 11.95 -4.91 7.81
C ALA A 112 11.94 -3.75 8.82
N PRO A 113 11.67 -4.02 10.11
CA PRO A 113 11.52 -2.99 11.12
C PRO A 113 12.77 -2.12 11.31
N GLN A 114 13.97 -2.69 11.19
CA GLN A 114 15.20 -1.90 11.32
C GLN A 114 15.42 -1.00 10.10
N TYR A 115 15.27 -1.56 8.89
CA TYR A 115 15.40 -0.79 7.66
C TYR A 115 14.33 0.32 7.56
N ALA A 116 13.08 0.03 7.92
CA ALA A 116 12.00 1.03 7.89
C ALA A 116 12.13 2.11 8.97
N THR A 117 12.72 1.79 10.13
CA THR A 117 12.84 2.73 11.25
C THR A 117 14.09 3.59 11.16
N TYR A 118 15.26 3.00 10.85
CA TYR A 118 16.54 3.71 10.86
C TYR A 118 17.23 3.75 9.49
N GLY A 119 16.78 2.94 8.52
CA GLY A 119 17.37 2.91 7.18
C GLY A 119 18.83 2.45 7.21
N THR A 120 19.69 3.21 6.54
CA THR A 120 21.14 3.00 6.46
C THR A 120 21.93 3.77 7.51
N GLN A 121 21.27 4.39 8.48
CA GLN A 121 21.94 5.16 9.52
C GLN A 121 22.88 4.28 10.35
N THR A 122 24.08 4.80 10.62
CA THR A 122 25.10 4.17 11.45
C THR A 122 25.58 5.15 12.50
N PHE A 123 26.01 4.64 13.65
CA PHE A 123 26.58 5.43 14.73
C PHE A 123 27.94 4.88 15.17
N CYS A 124 28.72 5.73 15.84
CA CYS A 124 30.00 5.37 16.42
C CYS A 124 29.82 4.93 17.88
N ASP A 125 30.25 3.72 18.22
CA ASP A 125 30.10 3.12 19.57
C ASP A 125 31.27 3.43 20.51
N LEU A 126 32.03 4.50 20.24
CA LEU A 126 33.13 4.95 21.10
C LEU A 126 32.62 5.94 22.17
N PRO A 127 33.22 5.94 23.37
CA PRO A 127 32.96 6.97 24.34
C PRO A 127 33.42 8.33 23.78
N PRO A 128 32.62 9.40 23.94
CA PRO A 128 33.00 10.72 23.47
C PRO A 128 34.17 11.26 24.30
N HIS A 129 35.06 12.02 23.66
CA HIS A 129 36.21 12.63 24.35
C HIS A 129 35.79 13.74 25.32
N HIS A 130 34.68 14.43 25.05
CA HIS A 130 34.02 15.41 25.94
C HIS A 130 32.50 15.18 25.97
N ALA A 131 31.84 15.55 27.07
CA ALA A 131 30.41 15.27 27.30
C ALA A 131 29.45 15.83 26.21
N ASP A 132 29.87 16.86 25.47
CA ASP A 132 29.07 17.53 24.45
C ASP A 132 29.54 17.26 23.01
N GLU A 133 30.60 16.46 22.82
CA GLU A 133 31.18 16.20 21.50
C GLU A 133 30.66 14.88 20.90
N LEU A 134 30.49 14.82 19.58
CA LEU A 134 30.16 13.58 18.89
C LEU A 134 31.40 12.67 18.82
N PRO A 135 31.27 11.36 19.08
CA PRO A 135 32.39 10.44 19.00
C PRO A 135 32.88 10.27 17.54
N ASP A 136 34.20 10.38 17.33
CA ASP A 136 34.84 10.21 16.04
C ASP A 136 35.37 8.77 15.87
N CYS A 137 34.85 8.08 14.85
CA CYS A 137 35.24 6.72 14.48
C CYS A 137 36.23 6.68 13.28
N SER A 138 36.78 7.82 12.84
CA SER A 138 37.65 7.89 11.65
C SER A 138 38.88 6.95 11.75
N LYS A 139 39.42 6.77 12.96
CA LYS A 139 40.59 5.91 13.20
C LYS A 139 40.26 4.43 13.43
N ASN A 140 39.03 4.12 13.84
CA ASN A 140 38.58 2.77 14.20
C ASN A 140 37.26 2.46 13.45
N PRO A 141 37.33 2.11 12.15
CA PRO A 141 36.13 1.85 11.36
C PRO A 141 35.34 0.63 11.85
N GLU A 142 35.97 -0.30 12.60
CA GLU A 142 35.26 -1.43 13.22
C GLU A 142 34.22 -1.03 14.27
N ALA A 143 34.31 0.17 14.82
CA ALA A 143 33.39 0.65 15.84
C ALA A 143 32.14 1.34 15.28
N VAL A 144 32.00 1.40 13.95
CA VAL A 144 30.79 1.89 13.28
C VAL A 144 29.75 0.78 13.26
N LYS A 145 28.65 0.98 14.00
CA LYS A 145 27.54 0.03 14.11
C LYS A 145 26.26 0.60 13.47
N PRO A 146 25.39 -0.26 12.90
CA PRO A 146 24.10 0.20 12.38
C PRO A 146 23.16 0.63 13.52
N CYS A 147 22.39 1.69 13.28
CA CYS A 147 21.33 2.12 14.19
C CYS A 147 20.27 1.00 14.33
N SER A 148 19.89 0.69 15.56
CA SER A 148 18.89 -0.33 15.89
C SER A 148 18.15 0.07 17.16
N GLU A 149 17.05 -0.61 17.52
CA GLU A 149 16.27 -0.27 18.71
C GLU A 149 17.05 -0.44 20.04
N TRP A 150 18.18 -1.17 20.03
CA TRP A 150 19.08 -1.31 21.18
C TRP A 150 19.89 -0.03 21.49
N VAL A 151 19.82 0.97 20.60
CA VAL A 151 20.48 2.29 20.72
C VAL A 151 20.12 3.03 22.02
N ASN A 152 18.93 2.82 22.58
CA ASN A 152 18.49 3.48 23.80
C ASN A 152 19.35 3.19 25.04
N SER A 153 20.21 2.15 24.99
CA SER A 153 21.17 1.83 26.05
C SER A 153 22.42 2.71 26.05
N HIS A 154 22.72 3.44 24.97
CA HIS A 154 23.98 4.16 24.80
C HIS A 154 23.72 5.65 24.48
N SER A 155 24.17 6.55 25.36
CA SER A 155 23.80 7.98 25.36
C SER A 155 24.18 8.75 24.07
N THR A 156 25.24 8.34 23.40
CA THR A 156 25.70 8.92 22.12
C THR A 156 24.84 8.49 20.93
N ALA A 157 24.26 7.29 20.97
CA ALA A 157 23.50 6.75 19.86
C ALA A 157 22.11 7.39 19.72
N THR A 158 21.48 7.79 20.84
CA THR A 158 20.19 8.52 20.85
C THR A 158 20.28 9.91 20.22
N ARG A 159 21.47 10.52 20.17
CA ARG A 159 21.67 11.84 19.54
C ARG A 159 21.83 11.76 18.02
N VAL A 160 22.26 10.62 17.49
CA VAL A 160 22.61 10.45 16.06
C VAL A 160 21.55 9.67 15.30
N CYS A 161 21.00 8.60 15.90
CA CYS A 161 20.01 7.75 15.24
C CYS A 161 18.61 8.38 15.33
N THR A 162 18.10 8.86 14.20
CA THR A 162 16.75 9.45 14.13
C THR A 162 15.78 8.48 13.47
N PRO A 163 14.65 8.11 14.13
CA PRO A 163 13.66 7.24 13.52
C PRO A 163 12.90 7.96 12.41
N THR A 164 12.45 7.22 11.40
CA THR A 164 11.62 7.77 10.32
C THR A 164 10.26 8.26 10.82
N MET A 165 9.69 9.26 10.14
CA MET A 165 8.36 9.79 10.45
C MET A 165 7.26 8.74 10.37
N MET A 166 7.39 7.77 9.46
CA MET A 166 6.44 6.66 9.35
C MET A 166 6.49 5.76 10.60
N SER A 167 7.69 5.38 11.05
CA SER A 167 7.85 4.52 12.23
C SER A 167 7.41 5.23 13.50
N THR A 168 7.73 6.53 13.67
CA THR A 168 7.27 7.31 14.84
C THR A 168 5.75 7.46 14.87
N PHE A 169 5.12 7.73 13.72
CA PHE A 169 3.67 7.83 13.63
C PHE A 169 2.97 6.52 13.97
N LEU A 170 3.41 5.41 13.38
CA LEU A 170 2.85 4.08 13.64
C LEU A 170 3.03 3.68 15.11
N ASN A 171 4.24 3.84 15.66
CA ASN A 171 4.53 3.55 17.06
C ASN A 171 3.64 4.37 18.01
N ARG A 172 3.43 5.66 17.72
CA ARG A 172 2.58 6.52 18.52
C ARG A 172 1.11 6.10 18.46
N ILE A 173 0.60 5.74 17.28
CA ILE A 173 -0.78 5.23 17.14
C ILE A 173 -0.95 3.94 17.92
N THR A 174 -0.02 2.99 17.78
CA THR A 174 -0.12 1.69 18.48
C THR A 174 -0.03 1.84 19.99
N LEU A 175 0.75 2.80 20.51
CA LEU A 175 0.81 3.10 21.94
C LEU A 175 -0.47 3.78 22.44
N THR A 176 -1.03 4.69 21.65
CA THR A 176 -2.24 5.43 22.04
C THR A 176 -3.49 4.55 21.95
N TRP A 177 -3.52 3.63 20.98
CA TRP A 177 -4.65 2.74 20.69
C TRP A 177 -4.16 1.28 20.62
N PRO A 178 -3.94 0.61 21.76
CA PRO A 178 -3.38 -0.74 21.80
C PRO A 178 -4.30 -1.80 21.15
N VAL A 179 -5.62 -1.59 21.21
CA VAL A 179 -6.61 -2.47 20.54
C VAL A 179 -6.41 -2.49 19.03
N PHE A 180 -6.15 -1.33 18.42
CA PHE A 180 -5.90 -1.23 16.98
C PHE A 180 -4.64 -2.00 16.59
N GLY A 181 -3.54 -1.83 17.35
CA GLY A 181 -2.30 -2.57 17.12
C GLY A 181 -2.46 -4.09 17.30
N ALA A 182 -3.27 -4.53 18.27
CA ALA A 182 -3.54 -5.95 18.48
C ALA A 182 -4.34 -6.56 17.31
N ILE A 183 -5.39 -5.88 16.83
CA ILE A 183 -6.17 -6.33 15.68
C ILE A 183 -5.29 -6.43 14.44
N ASP A 184 -4.50 -5.41 14.13
CA ASP A 184 -3.61 -5.41 12.97
C ASP A 184 -2.57 -6.53 13.06
N PHE A 185 -2.01 -6.77 14.25
CA PHE A 185 -1.06 -7.86 14.48
C PHE A 185 -1.67 -9.23 14.18
N TRP A 186 -2.83 -9.53 14.77
CA TRP A 186 -3.53 -10.82 14.54
C TRP A 186 -4.03 -10.96 13.10
N ALA A 187 -4.46 -9.86 12.47
CA ALA A 187 -4.87 -9.85 11.08
C ALA A 187 -3.73 -10.30 10.16
N GLN A 188 -2.46 -9.99 10.48
CA GLN A 188 -1.32 -10.47 9.68
C GLN A 188 -1.05 -11.97 9.84
N PHE A 189 -1.32 -12.55 11.01
CA PHE A 189 -1.30 -14.01 11.16
C PHE A 189 -2.43 -14.68 10.39
N ALA A 190 -3.63 -14.11 10.43
CA ALA A 190 -4.76 -14.61 9.66
C ALA A 190 -4.46 -14.54 8.15
N PHE A 191 -3.94 -13.41 7.66
CA PHE A 191 -3.52 -13.24 6.27
C PHE A 191 -2.49 -14.30 5.87
N LEU A 192 -1.47 -14.52 6.71
CA LEU A 192 -0.45 -15.51 6.43
C LEU A 192 -1.00 -16.94 6.45
N GLY A 193 -1.92 -17.26 7.36
CA GLY A 193 -2.59 -18.55 7.42
C GLY A 193 -3.39 -18.82 6.14
N VAL A 194 -4.19 -17.85 5.70
CA VAL A 194 -4.93 -17.94 4.44
C VAL A 194 -3.97 -18.06 3.25
N PHE A 195 -2.92 -17.25 3.20
CA PHE A 195 -1.90 -17.31 2.16
C PHE A 195 -1.25 -18.70 2.09
N LEU A 196 -0.89 -19.30 3.22
CA LEU A 196 -0.30 -20.63 3.27
C LEU A 196 -1.28 -21.70 2.78
N ILE A 197 -2.55 -21.63 3.18
CA ILE A 197 -3.59 -22.55 2.69
C ILE A 197 -3.73 -22.43 1.18
N VAL A 198 -3.86 -21.21 0.65
CA VAL A 198 -3.97 -20.97 -0.79
C VAL A 198 -2.72 -21.45 -1.52
N PHE A 199 -1.53 -21.14 -1.01
CA PHE A 199 -0.25 -21.56 -1.59
C PHE A 199 -0.12 -23.09 -1.65
N VAL A 200 -0.42 -23.79 -0.55
CA VAL A 200 -0.42 -25.24 -0.50
C VAL A 200 -1.46 -25.82 -1.45
N THR A 201 -2.68 -25.28 -1.46
CA THR A 201 -3.72 -25.75 -2.39
C THR A 201 -3.33 -25.50 -3.84
N ALA A 202 -2.65 -24.40 -4.16
CA ALA A 202 -2.18 -24.09 -5.51
C ALA A 202 -1.04 -25.00 -5.98
N LEU A 203 -0.17 -25.46 -5.06
CA LEU A 203 0.87 -26.45 -5.38
C LEU A 203 0.28 -27.81 -5.74
N PHE A 204 -0.83 -28.19 -5.10
CA PHE A 204 -1.48 -29.50 -5.33
C PHE A 204 -2.65 -29.45 -6.31
N ARG A 205 -3.21 -28.27 -6.59
CA ARG A 205 -4.40 -28.07 -7.42
C ARG A 205 -4.16 -26.94 -8.40
N THR A 206 -4.14 -27.27 -9.69
CA THR A 206 -4.08 -26.26 -10.75
C THR A 206 -5.30 -25.34 -10.64
N PRO A 207 -5.12 -24.01 -10.60
CA PRO A 207 -6.25 -23.09 -10.58
C PRO A 207 -7.06 -23.29 -11.85
N LYS A 208 -8.34 -23.63 -11.70
CA LYS A 208 -9.29 -23.67 -12.82
C LYS A 208 -9.82 -22.25 -12.99
N LEU A 209 -9.49 -21.63 -14.12
CA LEU A 209 -10.10 -20.36 -14.53
C LEU A 209 -11.60 -20.63 -14.79
N ASN A 210 -12.48 -19.86 -14.15
CA ASN A 210 -13.92 -19.99 -14.38
C ASN A 210 -14.28 -19.31 -15.72
N VAL A 211 -14.18 -20.06 -16.81
CA VAL A 211 -14.40 -19.55 -18.19
C VAL A 211 -15.82 -18.97 -18.33
N ASN A 212 -16.81 -19.56 -17.67
CA ASN A 212 -18.19 -19.09 -17.74
C ASN A 212 -18.38 -17.66 -17.23
N GLU A 213 -17.66 -17.26 -16.17
CA GLU A 213 -17.74 -15.89 -15.63
C GLU A 213 -17.08 -14.87 -16.57
N LEU A 214 -16.01 -15.28 -17.27
CA LEU A 214 -15.37 -14.47 -18.30
C LEU A 214 -16.23 -14.32 -19.55
N ASP A 215 -16.92 -15.38 -19.97
CA ASP A 215 -17.85 -15.34 -21.09
C ASP A 215 -19.07 -14.46 -20.76
N GLU A 216 -19.64 -14.58 -19.57
CA GLU A 216 -20.73 -13.70 -19.10
C GLU A 216 -20.32 -12.22 -19.00
N ASP A 217 -19.06 -11.94 -18.64
CA ASP A 217 -18.48 -10.59 -18.67
C ASP A 217 -18.29 -10.08 -20.10
N ALA A 218 -17.79 -10.92 -21.00
CA ALA A 218 -17.56 -10.57 -22.40
C ALA A 218 -18.87 -10.31 -23.16
N GLU A 219 -19.86 -11.20 -23.02
CA GLU A 219 -21.18 -11.04 -23.64
C GLU A 219 -21.84 -9.74 -23.23
N ALA A 220 -21.78 -9.42 -21.93
CA ALA A 220 -22.39 -8.21 -21.43
C ALA A 220 -21.68 -6.94 -21.96
N ASP A 221 -20.34 -6.94 -22.05
CA ASP A 221 -19.57 -5.83 -22.62
C ASP A 221 -19.89 -5.63 -24.12
N GLU A 222 -20.14 -6.71 -24.86
CA GLU A 222 -20.57 -6.65 -26.27
C GLU A 222 -21.97 -6.04 -26.43
N GLU A 223 -22.93 -6.41 -25.57
CA GLU A 223 -24.30 -5.85 -25.58
C GLU A 223 -24.29 -4.32 -25.40
N GLU A 224 -23.48 -3.79 -24.49
CA GLU A 224 -23.37 -2.33 -24.29
C GLU A 224 -22.67 -1.62 -25.44
N GLY A 225 -21.68 -2.26 -26.07
CA GLY A 225 -21.06 -1.78 -27.30
C GLY A 225 -22.07 -1.65 -28.45
N LEU A 226 -22.99 -2.62 -28.55
CA LEU A 226 -24.09 -2.59 -29.52
C LEU A 226 -25.13 -1.53 -29.17
N LEU A 227 -25.50 -1.35 -27.90
CA LEU A 227 -26.43 -0.30 -27.49
C LEU A 227 -25.85 1.11 -27.69
N ALA A 228 -24.56 1.30 -27.40
CA ALA A 228 -23.88 2.59 -27.58
C ALA A 228 -23.71 2.96 -29.07
N SER A 229 -23.38 1.97 -29.92
CA SER A 229 -23.28 2.17 -31.37
C SER A 229 -24.64 2.36 -32.03
N THR A 230 -25.66 1.59 -31.61
CA THR A 230 -27.04 1.73 -32.08
C THR A 230 -27.64 3.06 -31.64
N GLY A 231 -27.39 3.54 -30.42
CA GLY A 231 -27.87 4.84 -29.93
C GLY A 231 -27.36 6.03 -30.76
N ARG A 232 -26.09 6.00 -31.21
CA ARG A 232 -25.55 7.01 -32.13
C ARG A 232 -26.19 6.95 -33.51
N ARG A 233 -26.39 5.74 -34.04
CA ARG A 233 -27.00 5.55 -35.36
C ARG A 233 -28.47 5.97 -35.36
N PHE A 234 -29.21 5.61 -34.31
CA PHE A 234 -30.61 5.98 -34.11
C PHE A 234 -30.77 7.49 -33.91
N GLY A 235 -29.86 8.15 -33.18
CA GLY A 235 -29.84 9.60 -33.05
C GLY A 235 -29.62 10.30 -34.39
N ALA A 236 -28.69 9.80 -35.21
CA ALA A 236 -28.40 10.35 -36.53
C ALA A 236 -29.56 10.16 -37.52
N THR A 237 -30.16 8.96 -37.61
CA THR A 237 -31.34 8.74 -38.46
C THR A 237 -32.58 9.47 -37.95
N TRP A 238 -32.76 9.60 -36.63
CA TRP A 238 -33.88 10.35 -36.07
C TRP A 238 -33.75 11.85 -36.35
N GLN A 239 -32.54 12.40 -36.31
CA GLN A 239 -32.26 13.79 -36.68
C GLN A 239 -32.51 14.05 -38.18
N ASP A 240 -32.20 13.09 -39.04
CA ASP A 240 -32.50 13.14 -40.49
C ASP A 240 -34.03 13.06 -40.75
N ILE A 241 -34.74 12.15 -40.08
CA ILE A 241 -36.20 11.96 -40.25
C ILE A 241 -36.99 13.15 -39.68
N THR A 242 -36.54 13.73 -38.57
CA THR A 242 -37.21 14.90 -37.97
C THR A 242 -36.84 16.23 -38.63
N GLY A 243 -35.96 16.21 -39.64
CA GLY A 243 -35.67 17.36 -40.50
C GLY A 243 -35.16 18.59 -39.76
N ARG A 244 -34.55 18.43 -38.57
CA ARG A 244 -33.96 19.56 -37.83
C ARG A 244 -32.61 19.91 -38.44
N PRO A 245 -32.45 21.06 -39.13
CA PRO A 245 -31.16 21.44 -39.65
C PRO A 245 -30.19 21.74 -38.50
N LYS A 246 -28.97 21.23 -38.62
CA LYS A 246 -27.85 21.57 -37.75
C LYS A 246 -27.62 23.08 -37.83
N ARG A 247 -27.96 23.82 -36.77
CA ARG A 247 -27.69 25.26 -36.69
C ARG A 247 -26.20 25.46 -36.42
N ASP A 248 -25.40 25.44 -37.48
CA ASP A 248 -23.99 25.82 -37.44
C ASP A 248 -23.90 27.30 -37.04
N THR A 249 -23.70 27.54 -35.74
CA THR A 249 -23.41 28.87 -35.22
C THR A 249 -21.90 29.04 -35.20
N TYR A 250 -21.31 29.28 -36.38
CA TYR A 250 -19.99 29.90 -36.49
C TYR A 250 -20.20 31.39 -36.72
N GLY A 251 -20.05 32.17 -35.65
CA GLY A 251 -20.17 33.63 -35.69
C GLY A 251 -19.01 34.26 -36.47
N SER A 252 -19.31 34.78 -37.66
CA SER A 252 -18.52 35.80 -38.33
C SER A 252 -18.97 37.16 -37.80
N ALA A 253 -18.16 37.76 -36.93
CA ALA A 253 -18.28 39.17 -36.59
C ALA A 253 -17.93 40.01 -37.83
N ASN A 254 -18.91 40.73 -38.39
CA ASN A 254 -18.64 41.84 -39.30
C ASN A 254 -19.36 43.08 -38.78
N THR A 255 -18.55 43.96 -38.24
CA THR A 255 -18.81 45.38 -37.98
C THR A 255 -19.23 46.09 -39.26
N ALA A 256 -20.38 46.75 -39.25
CA ALA A 256 -20.73 47.77 -40.24
C ALA A 256 -21.35 48.97 -39.53
N SER A 257 -20.60 50.06 -39.60
CA SER A 257 -20.82 51.41 -39.12
C SER A 257 -22.13 52.03 -39.59
N GLY A 258 -22.73 52.86 -38.73
CA GLY A 258 -23.90 53.66 -39.04
C GLY A 258 -23.65 54.80 -40.03
N SER A 259 -24.72 55.16 -40.74
CA SER A 259 -24.88 56.45 -41.41
C SER A 259 -26.34 56.84 -41.24
N GLY A 260 -26.58 57.89 -40.44
CA GLY A 260 -27.88 58.54 -40.35
C GLY A 260 -28.01 59.59 -41.47
N SER A 261 -29.20 59.65 -42.06
CA SER A 261 -29.63 60.77 -42.90
C SER A 261 -31.13 60.98 -42.75
N ASN A 262 -31.46 62.23 -42.39
CA ASN A 262 -32.76 62.89 -42.23
C ASN A 262 -33.55 62.62 -40.95
#